data_AF-A0A2V8MFS5-F1
#
_entry.id   AF-A0A2V8MFS5-F1
#
_cell.length_a   1.000
_cell.length_b   1.000
_cell.length_c   1.000
_cell.angle_alpha   90.00
_cell.angle_beta   90.00
_cell.angle_gamma   90.00
#
_symmetry.space_group_name_H-M   'P 1'
#
loop_
_entity.id
_entity.type
_entity.pdbx_description
1 polymer ?
#
loop_
_entity_poly.entity_id
_entity_poly.type
_entity_poly.pdbx_seq_one_letter_code
_entity_poly.pdbx_strand_id
1 'polypeptide(L)'
;MKKLVTAFDTESRLKASTEFLQRLPNQELLVIAGTRGAADELVRGICAETGAIFGIHRFTLLQLALHAATPRLVASGKTVLAGEMRSQRAPCMNAAGKTN
;
A
#
# COMPACT_ATOMS: atom_id res chain seq x y z
N MET A 1 9.87 7.63 -14.83
CA MET A 1 9.14 8.78 -15.41
C MET A 1 8.08 9.23 -14.41
N LYS A 2 7.97 10.53 -14.10
CA LYS A 2 6.99 11.07 -13.15
C LYS A 2 5.92 11.83 -13.95
N LYS A 3 4.64 11.51 -13.73
CA LYS A 3 3.50 12.18 -14.39
C LYS A 3 2.53 12.66 -13.31
N LEU A 4 2.09 13.91 -13.41
CA LEU A 4 1.02 14.48 -12.58
C LEU A 4 -0.26 14.57 -13.41
N VAL A 5 -1.38 14.10 -12.87
CA VAL A 5 -2.70 14.19 -13.49
C VAL A 5 -3.60 14.96 -12.54
N THR A 6 -4.25 16.02 -13.04
CA THR A 6 -5.23 16.81 -12.31
C THR A 6 -6.54 16.79 -13.10
N ALA A 7 -7.65 16.51 -12.41
CA ALA A 7 -8.99 16.57 -13.00
C ALA A 7 -10.02 16.88 -11.90
N PHE A 8 -11.10 17.54 -12.28
CA PHE A 8 -12.17 17.94 -11.36
C PHE A 8 -13.03 16.75 -10.92
N ASP A 9 -13.20 15.75 -11.78
CA ASP A 9 -13.98 14.55 -11.51
C ASP A 9 -13.09 13.33 -11.20
N THR A 10 -13.67 12.37 -10.50
CA THR A 10 -12.98 11.14 -10.09
C THR A 10 -12.79 10.18 -11.27
N GLU A 11 -13.75 10.12 -12.19
CA GLU A 11 -13.74 9.19 -13.33
C GLU A 11 -12.52 9.42 -14.23
N SER A 12 -12.22 10.67 -14.57
CA SER A 12 -11.05 11.07 -15.36
C SER A 12 -9.73 10.66 -14.69
N ARG A 13 -9.64 10.77 -13.35
CA ARG A 13 -8.43 10.36 -12.61
C ARG A 13 -8.29 8.84 -12.57
N LEU A 14 -9.40 8.11 -12.41
CA LEU A 14 -9.42 6.65 -12.44
C LEU A 14 -9.04 6.14 -13.83
N LYS A 15 -9.66 6.66 -14.89
CA LYS A 15 -9.33 6.32 -16.28
C LYS A 15 -7.85 6.53 -16.58
N ALA A 16 -7.28 7.68 -16.22
CA ALA A 16 -5.86 7.96 -16.42
C ALA A 16 -4.95 7.00 -15.63
N SER A 17 -5.39 6.56 -14.45
CA SER A 17 -4.66 5.57 -13.63
C SER A 17 -4.71 4.19 -14.27
N THR A 18 -5.87 3.76 -14.73
CA THR A 18 -6.07 2.50 -15.46
C THR A 18 -5.22 2.45 -16.73
N GLU A 19 -5.26 3.49 -17.57
CA GLU A 19 -4.44 3.59 -18.78
C GLU A 19 -2.93 3.53 -18.51
N PHE A 20 -2.50 4.02 -17.34
CA PHE A 20 -1.11 3.90 -16.90
C PHE A 20 -0.78 2.46 -16.52
N LEU A 21 -1.64 1.80 -15.76
CA LEU A 21 -1.43 0.44 -15.28
C LEU A 21 -1.48 -0.61 -16.39
N GLN A 22 -2.30 -0.41 -17.43
CA GLN A 22 -2.33 -1.29 -18.61
C GLN A 22 -0.96 -1.39 -19.32
N ARG A 23 -0.08 -0.39 -19.14
CA ARG A 23 1.29 -0.40 -19.69
C ARG A 23 2.28 -1.21 -18.87
N LEU A 24 1.87 -1.70 -17.70
CA LEU A 24 2.71 -2.40 -16.72
C LEU A 24 2.12 -3.79 -16.39
N PRO A 25 1.97 -4.70 -17.39
CA PRO A 25 1.46 -6.03 -17.12
C PRO A 25 2.40 -6.81 -16.19
N ASN A 26 1.82 -7.57 -15.26
CA ASN A 26 2.53 -8.48 -14.34
C ASN A 26 3.57 -7.81 -13.42
N GLN A 27 3.44 -6.52 -13.15
CA GLN A 27 4.30 -5.79 -12.21
C GLN A 27 3.69 -5.73 -10.81
N GLU A 28 4.55 -5.72 -9.80
CA GLU A 28 4.16 -5.41 -8.42
C GLU A 28 3.83 -3.91 -8.30
N LEU A 29 2.70 -3.58 -7.66
CA LEU A 29 2.16 -2.22 -7.62
C LEU A 29 2.08 -1.70 -6.19
N LEU A 30 2.49 -0.44 -6.00
CA LEU A 30 2.28 0.31 -4.76
C LEU A 30 1.25 1.41 -5.01
N VAL A 31 0.09 1.30 -4.36
CA VAL A 31 -0.98 2.28 -4.41
C VAL A 31 -1.01 3.07 -3.11
N ILE A 32 -0.87 4.39 -3.23
CA ILE A 32 -0.98 5.33 -2.13
C ILE A 32 -2.21 6.20 -2.35
N ALA A 33 -3.13 6.21 -1.39
CA ALA A 33 -4.34 7.02 -1.46
C ALA A 33 -4.58 7.79 -0.15
N GLY A 34 -5.40 8.84 -0.22
CA GLY A 34 -5.79 9.61 0.97
C GLY A 34 -6.55 8.78 2.00
N THR A 35 -7.27 7.74 1.55
CA THR A 35 -7.98 6.79 2.40
C THR A 35 -7.79 5.37 1.88
N ARG A 36 -7.98 4.38 2.77
CA ARG A 36 -7.92 2.97 2.37
C ARG A 36 -9.04 2.60 1.38
N GLY A 37 -10.25 3.10 1.61
CA GLY A 37 -11.39 2.87 0.71
C GLY A 37 -11.12 3.39 -0.71
N ALA A 38 -10.42 4.51 -0.88
CA ALA A 38 -10.05 5.01 -2.20
C ALA A 38 -9.04 4.10 -2.91
N ALA A 39 -8.08 3.50 -2.18
CA ALA A 39 -7.17 2.51 -2.76
C ALA A 39 -7.93 1.22 -3.13
N ASP A 40 -8.86 0.79 -2.29
CA ASP A 40 -9.65 -0.42 -2.51
C ASP A 40 -10.55 -0.28 -3.75
N GLU A 41 -11.19 0.88 -3.94
CA GLU A 41 -12.03 1.13 -5.12
C GLU A 41 -11.23 1.14 -6.42
N LEU A 42 -10.04 1.77 -6.43
CA LEU A 42 -9.15 1.73 -7.59
C LEU A 42 -8.76 0.28 -7.94
N VAL A 43 -8.35 -0.51 -6.94
CA VAL A 43 -7.97 -1.92 -7.14
C VAL A 43 -9.15 -2.74 -7.63
N ARG A 44 -10.35 -2.49 -7.09
CA ARG A 44 -11.58 -3.14 -7.54
C ARG A 44 -11.85 -2.87 -9.02
N GLY A 45 -11.72 -1.63 -9.46
CA GLY A 45 -11.87 -1.25 -10.87
C GLY A 45 -10.87 -1.96 -11.77
N ILE A 46 -9.58 -1.96 -11.39
CA ILE A 46 -8.54 -2.62 -12.19
C ILE A 46 -8.78 -4.13 -12.26
N CYS A 47 -9.12 -4.78 -11.14
CA CYS A 47 -9.43 -6.21 -11.12
C CYS A 47 -10.63 -6.56 -12.00
N ALA A 48 -11.66 -5.71 -12.03
CA ALA A 48 -12.82 -5.92 -12.89
C ALA A 48 -12.46 -5.87 -14.38
N GLU A 49 -11.49 -5.04 -14.77
CA GLU A 49 -11.05 -4.90 -16.16
C GLU A 49 -10.00 -5.95 -16.58
N THR A 50 -9.06 -6.31 -15.69
CA THR A 50 -7.92 -7.19 -16.02
C THR A 50 -8.07 -8.62 -15.48
N GLY A 51 -9.16 -8.92 -14.77
CA GLY A 51 -9.48 -10.23 -14.19
C GLY A 51 -8.81 -10.51 -12.84
N ALA A 52 -7.49 -10.41 -12.76
CA ALA A 52 -6.74 -10.55 -11.50
C ALA A 52 -5.38 -9.86 -11.58
N ILE A 53 -4.91 -9.33 -10.45
CA ILE A 53 -3.65 -8.60 -10.35
C ILE A 53 -2.91 -9.12 -9.11
N PHE A 54 -1.68 -9.57 -9.31
CA PHE A 54 -0.82 -10.03 -8.22
C PHE A 54 0.05 -8.89 -7.70
N GLY A 55 0.39 -8.91 -6.40
CA GLY A 55 1.38 -8.00 -5.83
C GLY A 55 0.93 -6.54 -5.68
N ILE A 56 -0.32 -6.28 -5.25
CA ILE A 56 -0.76 -4.92 -4.96
C ILE A 56 -0.65 -4.59 -3.47
N HIS A 57 0.23 -3.64 -3.18
CA HIS A 57 0.37 -3.02 -1.87
C HIS A 57 -0.49 -1.77 -1.78
N ARG A 58 -1.35 -1.69 -0.77
CA ARG A 58 -2.28 -0.57 -0.56
C ARG A 58 -1.97 0.12 0.76
N PHE A 59 -1.67 1.41 0.71
CA PHE A 59 -1.38 2.21 1.89
C PHE A 59 -2.04 3.59 1.82
N THR A 60 -2.35 4.16 2.98
CA THR A 60 -2.35 5.62 3.12
C THR A 60 -0.93 6.13 3.29
N LEU A 61 -0.70 7.42 3.04
CA LEU A 61 0.65 8.00 3.20
C LEU A 61 1.21 7.77 4.61
N LEU A 62 0.38 7.91 5.64
CA LEU A 62 0.78 7.64 7.02
C LEU A 62 1.14 6.16 7.23
N GLN A 63 0.34 5.23 6.69
CA GLN A 63 0.63 3.81 6.83
C GLN A 63 1.95 3.43 6.15
N LEU A 64 2.24 3.98 4.98
CA LEU A 64 3.52 3.75 4.29
C LEU A 64 4.70 4.32 5.11
N ALA A 65 4.57 5.53 5.65
CA ALA A 65 5.59 6.13 6.50
C ALA A 65 5.86 5.28 7.75
N LEU A 66 4.82 4.79 8.40
CA LEU A 66 4.92 3.90 9.56
C LEU A 66 5.56 2.55 9.19
N HIS A 67 5.18 1.97 8.04
CA HIS A 67 5.79 0.73 7.55
C HIS A 67 7.30 0.90 7.34
N ALA A 68 7.71 2.00 6.70
CA ALA A 68 9.12 2.32 6.48
C ALA A 68 9.89 2.62 7.77
N ALA A 69 9.22 3.22 8.78
CA ALA A 69 9.84 3.58 10.06
C ALA A 69 9.95 2.39 11.03
N THR A 70 9.03 1.42 10.94
CA THR A 70 8.91 0.29 11.88
C THR A 70 10.24 -0.40 12.17
N PRO A 71 11.06 -0.82 11.18
CA PRO A 71 12.31 -1.52 11.45
C PRO A 71 13.26 -0.73 12.36
N ARG A 72 13.33 0.60 12.15
CA ARG A 72 14.19 1.49 12.95
C ARG A 72 13.63 1.73 14.35
N LEU A 73 12.31 1.86 14.47
CA LEU A 73 11.65 2.03 15.76
C LEU A 73 11.85 0.80 16.65
N VAL A 74 11.62 -0.40 16.09
CA VAL A 74 11.85 -1.67 16.78
C VAL A 74 13.31 -1.82 17.21
N ALA A 75 14.27 -1.51 16.33
CA ALA A 75 15.70 -1.54 16.68
C ALA A 75 16.05 -0.58 17.83
N SER A 76 15.27 0.50 18.01
CA SER A 76 15.42 1.45 19.12
C SER A 76 14.57 1.15 20.35
N GLY A 77 13.92 -0.02 20.41
CA GLY A 77 13.04 -0.41 21.52
C GLY A 77 11.73 0.39 21.59
N LYS A 78 11.31 1.01 20.48
CA LYS A 78 10.11 1.85 20.39
C LYS A 78 9.02 1.16 19.58
N THR A 79 7.78 1.34 20.01
CA THR A 79 6.58 0.89 19.30
C THR A 79 5.73 2.09 18.91
N VAL A 80 5.07 2.01 17.75
CA VAL A 80 4.09 3.00 17.33
C VAL A 80 2.80 2.83 18.13
N LEU A 81 2.45 3.80 18.98
CA LEU A 81 1.09 3.96 19.50
C LEU A 81 0.25 4.63 18.41
N ALA A 82 -0.04 3.89 17.35
CA ALA A 82 -0.89 4.36 16.26
C ALA A 82 -2.30 3.82 16.51
N GLY A 83 -3.17 4.64 17.10
CA GLY A 83 -4.54 4.29 17.49
C GLY A 83 -5.43 3.66 16.40
N GLU A 84 -4.98 3.53 15.14
CA GLU A 84 -5.74 2.87 14.07
C GLU A 84 -4.89 2.04 13.10
N MET A 85 -3.65 1.68 13.43
CA MET A 85 -2.93 0.70 12.60
C MET A 85 -3.41 -0.71 12.97
N ARG A 86 -4.57 -1.12 12.42
CA ARG A 86 -5.01 -2.52 12.48
C ARG A 86 -3.95 -3.37 11.78
N SER A 87 -3.14 -4.03 12.61
CA SER A 87 -2.10 -4.98 12.26
C SER A 87 -2.40 -5.73 10.96
N GLN A 88 -1.67 -5.41 9.89
CA GLN A 88 -1.39 -6.40 8.87
C GLN A 88 -0.28 -7.25 9.44
N ARG A 89 -0.67 -8.44 9.92
CA ARG A 89 0.14 -9.56 10.44
C ARG A 89 1.64 -9.27 10.45
N ALA A 90 2.15 -8.86 11.62
CA ALA A 90 3.57 -8.90 11.90
C ALA A 90 4.09 -10.34 11.68
N PRO A 91 5.20 -10.56 10.97
CA PRO A 91 5.86 -11.86 11.02
C PRO A 91 6.26 -12.11 12.47
N CYS A 92 5.79 -13.23 13.00
CA CYS A 92 6.20 -13.74 14.30
C CYS A 92 7.73 -13.78 14.36
N MET A 93 8.31 -12.87 15.14
CA MET A 93 9.73 -12.92 15.47
C MET A 93 9.90 -14.08 16.45
N ASN A 94 10.37 -15.22 15.94
CA ASN A 94 10.75 -16.36 16.77
C ASN A 94 11.78 -15.88 17.79
N ALA A 95 11.43 -16.02 19.07
CA ALA A 95 12.35 -15.89 20.18
C ALA A 95 13.39 -17.02 20.08
N ALA A 96 14.50 -16.75 19.43
CA ALA A 96 15.66 -17.63 19.42
C ALA A 96 16.59 -17.27 20.58
N GLY A 97 16.81 -18.25 21.47
CA GLY A 97 18.08 -18.41 22.17
C GLY A 97 18.22 -17.78 23.56
N LYS A 98 17.67 -18.46 24.58
CA LYS A 98 18.39 -18.59 25.86
C LYS A 98 18.79 -20.05 26.03
N THR A 99 20.00 -20.37 25.59
CA THR A 99 20.78 -21.48 26.13
C THR A 99 21.54 -20.96 27.34
N ASN A 100 21.12 -21.39 28.53
CA ASN A 100 22.04 -21.84 29.58
C ASN A 100 21.30 -22.89 30.42
#